data_AF-A0A5N8UNN4-F1
#
_entry.id   AF-A0A5N8UNN4-F1
#
_cell.length_a   1.000
_cell.length_b   1.000
_cell.length_c   1.000
_cell.angle_alpha   90.00
_cell.angle_beta   90.00
_cell.angle_gamma   90.00
#
_symmetry.space_group_name_H-M   'P 1'
#
loop_
_entity.id
_entity.type
_entity.pdbx_description
1 polymer ?
#
loop_
_entity_poly.entity_id
_entity_poly.type
_entity_poly.pdbx_seq_one_letter_code
_entity_poly.pdbx_strand_id
1 'polypeptide(L)'
;MADVSWSSFVDKLKYKAKQQGKHLVKIDPWFASSKTCHCCDHKVDKIPLNLPPWKCPKCFIIHDRDINAAINVKQQGIIKLKAEGLSVSANRGLRKTSHELIAV
;
A
#
# COMPACT_ATOMS: atom_id res chain seq x y z
N MET A 1 -11.40 24.28 -16.04
CA MET A 1 -11.25 23.16 -15.09
C MET A 1 -10.95 21.93 -15.92
N ALA A 2 -9.75 21.35 -15.83
CA ALA A 2 -9.42 20.13 -16.58
C ALA A 2 -10.01 18.93 -15.83
N ASP A 3 -10.97 18.24 -16.44
CA ASP A 3 -11.45 16.96 -15.92
C ASP A 3 -10.35 15.91 -16.14
N VAL A 4 -9.63 15.62 -15.07
CA VAL A 4 -8.73 14.46 -15.01
C VAL A 4 -9.63 13.23 -15.02
N SER A 5 -9.79 12.64 -16.22
CA SER A 5 -10.69 11.52 -16.52
C SER A 5 -10.35 10.23 -15.73
N TRP A 6 -10.54 10.26 -14.41
CA TRP A 6 -10.21 9.20 -13.47
C TRP A 6 -11.04 7.95 -13.70
N SER A 7 -12.29 8.11 -14.12
CA SER A 7 -13.16 7.00 -14.55
C SER A 7 -12.50 6.21 -15.69
N SER A 8 -12.11 6.90 -16.77
CA SER A 8 -11.43 6.30 -17.91
C SER A 8 -10.11 5.63 -17.54
N PHE A 9 -9.35 6.21 -16.62
CA PHE A 9 -8.12 5.59 -16.11
C PHE A 9 -8.41 4.27 -15.38
N VAL A 10 -9.40 4.27 -14.47
CA VAL A 10 -9.82 3.08 -13.74
C VAL A 10 -10.37 2.01 -14.68
N ASP A 11 -11.11 2.39 -15.72
CA ASP A 11 -11.65 1.45 -16.71
C ASP A 11 -10.54 0.76 -17.50
N LYS A 12 -9.49 1.51 -17.90
CA LYS A 12 -8.29 0.94 -18.52
C LYS A 12 -7.58 -0.05 -17.60
N LEU A 13 -7.46 0.27 -16.30
CA LEU A 13 -6.89 -0.65 -15.30
C LEU A 13 -7.74 -1.92 -15.16
N LYS A 14 -9.07 -1.78 -15.08
CA LYS A 14 -10.00 -2.90 -14.96
C LYS A 14 -9.89 -3.82 -16.17
N TYR A 15 -9.86 -3.25 -17.38
CA TYR A 15 -9.66 -3.99 -18.62
C TYR A 15 -8.34 -4.78 -18.60
N LYS A 16 -7.21 -4.14 -18.29
CA LYS A 16 -5.90 -4.79 -18.26
C LYS A 16 -5.75 -5.82 -17.15
N ALA A 17 -6.33 -5.58 -15.97
CA ALA A 17 -6.35 -6.55 -14.89
C ALA A 17 -7.13 -7.81 -15.28
N LYS A 18 -8.32 -7.63 -15.88
CA LYS A 18 -9.13 -8.75 -16.39
C LYS A 18 -8.37 -9.56 -17.45
N GLN A 19 -7.70 -8.88 -18.39
CA GLN A 19 -6.89 -9.54 -19.42
C GLN A 19 -5.78 -10.44 -18.84
N GLN A 20 -5.23 -10.08 -17.67
CA GLN A 20 -4.17 -10.83 -16.99
C GLN A 20 -4.70 -11.78 -15.89
N GLY A 21 -6.02 -11.94 -15.73
CA GLY A 21 -6.60 -12.74 -14.65
C GLY A 21 -6.32 -12.19 -13.25
N LYS A 22 -6.15 -10.87 -13.10
CA LYS A 22 -5.86 -10.19 -11.83
C LYS A 22 -7.10 -9.50 -11.27
N HIS A 23 -7.12 -9.32 -9.95
CA HIS A 23 -8.12 -8.53 -9.26
C HIS A 23 -7.72 -7.04 -9.22
N LEU A 24 -8.67 -6.16 -9.52
CA LEU A 24 -8.55 -4.73 -9.26
C LEU A 24 -9.43 -4.39 -8.05
N VAL A 25 -8.82 -3.89 -6.99
CA VAL A 25 -9.50 -3.59 -5.72
C VAL A 25 -9.44 -2.09 -5.46
N LYS A 26 -10.60 -1.50 -5.19
CA LYS A 26 -10.70 -0.13 -4.71
C LYS A 26 -10.66 -0.13 -3.18
N ILE A 27 -9.75 0.65 -2.61
CA ILE A 27 -9.71 0.94 -1.17
C ILE A 27 -10.44 2.24 -0.87
N ASP A 28 -10.71 2.50 0.42
CA ASP A 28 -11.33 3.73 0.88
C ASP A 28 -10.43 4.95 0.57
N PRO A 29 -10.94 6.01 -0.08
CA PRO A 29 -10.16 7.21 -0.37
C PRO A 29 -9.68 7.96 0.89
N TRP A 30 -10.35 7.78 2.03
CA TRP A 30 -10.01 8.38 3.32
C TRP A 30 -9.10 7.49 4.18
N PHE A 31 -8.68 6.33 3.65
CA PHE A 31 -7.71 5.49 4.32
C PHE A 31 -6.40 6.26 4.52
N ALA A 32 -5.94 6.36 5.77
CA ALA A 32 -4.80 7.16 6.18
C ALA A 32 -3.45 6.50 5.84
N SER A 33 -3.24 6.13 4.58
CA SER A 33 -2.10 5.34 4.10
C SER A 33 -0.75 6.02 4.35
N SER A 34 -0.65 7.33 4.15
CA SER A 34 0.58 8.09 4.38
C SER A 34 0.85 8.35 5.86
N LYS A 35 -0.20 8.38 6.70
CA LYS A 35 -0.13 8.66 8.15
C LYS A 35 0.08 7.43 9.01
N THR A 36 -0.04 6.23 8.43
CA THR A 36 0.11 4.98 9.17
C THR A 36 1.51 4.42 8.93
N CYS A 37 2.23 4.07 9.98
CA CYS A 37 3.52 3.39 9.85
C CYS A 37 3.30 1.95 9.35
N HIS A 38 3.82 1.60 8.18
CA HIS A 38 3.67 0.23 7.64
C HIS A 38 4.43 -0.85 8.43
N CYS A 39 5.31 -0.46 9.36
CA CYS A 39 6.08 -1.40 10.17
C CYS A 39 5.43 -1.74 11.52
N CYS A 40 4.65 -0.82 12.10
CA CYS A 40 4.11 -0.99 13.47
C CYS A 40 2.67 -0.50 13.67
N ASP A 41 2.00 -0.14 12.56
CA ASP A 41 0.62 0.32 12.46
C ASP A 41 0.29 1.60 13.25
N HIS A 42 1.29 2.31 13.77
CA HIS A 42 1.07 3.59 14.44
C HIS A 42 0.60 4.65 13.45
N LYS A 43 -0.56 5.24 13.72
CA LYS A 43 -1.13 6.34 12.95
C LYS A 43 -0.76 7.68 13.59
N VAL A 44 -0.10 8.55 12.83
CA VAL A 44 0.21 9.92 13.25
C VAL A 44 -0.94 10.88 12.90
N ASP A 45 -1.13 11.90 13.73
CA ASP A 45 -2.20 12.88 13.52
C ASP A 45 -1.89 13.83 12.35
N LYS A 46 -0.63 14.28 12.29
CA LYS A 46 -0.13 15.22 11.27
C LYS A 46 1.19 14.73 10.71
N ILE A 47 1.35 14.84 9.39
CA ILE A 47 2.63 14.63 8.70
C ILE A 47 3.16 16.03 8.34
N PRO A 48 4.44 16.33 8.56
CA PRO A 48 5.04 17.58 8.11
C PRO A 48 4.93 17.71 6.58
N LEU A 49 4.32 18.78 6.06
CA LEU A 49 4.06 18.92 4.62
C LEU A 49 5.32 19.13 3.78
N ASN A 50 6.38 19.71 4.35
CA ASN A 50 7.60 20.10 3.65
C ASN A 50 8.68 19.02 3.67
N LEU A 51 8.48 18.00 2.83
CA LEU A 51 9.53 17.13 2.28
C LEU A 51 10.47 16.30 3.20
N PRO A 52 10.14 15.84 4.42
CA PRO A 52 11.02 14.88 5.09
C PRO A 52 10.55 13.45 4.84
N PRO A 53 11.47 12.48 4.70
CA PRO A 53 11.16 11.18 5.23
C PRO A 53 10.85 11.35 6.73
N TRP A 54 9.69 10.87 7.20
CA TRP A 54 9.24 11.11 8.57
C TRP A 54 9.66 9.95 9.47
N LYS A 55 10.06 10.27 10.70
CA LYS A 55 10.40 9.26 11.71
C LYS A 55 9.15 8.84 12.47
N CYS A 56 8.85 7.55 12.49
CA CYS A 56 7.76 7.04 13.31
C CYS A 56 8.05 7.26 14.81
N PRO A 57 7.15 7.88 15.58
CA PRO A 57 7.39 8.10 17.01
C PRO A 57 7.29 6.82 17.85
N LYS A 58 6.69 5.75 17.31
CA LYS A 58 6.53 4.46 18.01
C LYS A 58 7.69 3.50 17.77
N CYS A 59 8.07 3.28 16.50
CA CYS A 59 9.12 2.32 16.14
C CYS A 59 10.42 2.97 15.65
N PHE A 60 10.47 4.31 15.57
CA PHE A 60 11.66 5.08 15.21
C PHE A 60 12.21 4.87 13.79
N ILE A 61 11.51 4.10 12.94
CA ILE A 61 11.86 3.92 11.53
C ILE A 61 11.59 5.21 10.76
N ILE A 62 12.52 5.55 9.87
CA ILE A 62 12.40 6.68 8.95
C ILE A 62 11.71 6.18 7.68
N HIS A 63 10.66 6.87 7.26
CA HIS A 63 9.82 6.50 6.13
C HIS A 63 9.90 7.51 5.00
N ASP A 64 10.19 7.05 3.80
CA ASP A 64 9.69 7.72 2.60
C ASP A 64 8.16 7.65 2.58
N ARG A 65 7.52 8.80 2.34
CA ARG A 65 6.05 8.93 2.47
C ARG A 65 5.31 8.10 1.43
N ASP A 66 5.77 8.11 0.19
CA ASP A 66 5.09 7.48 -0.93
C ASP A 66 5.29 5.96 -0.90
N ILE A 67 6.49 5.50 -0.55
CA ILE A 67 6.78 4.09 -0.31
C ILE A 67 5.92 3.56 0.84
N ASN A 68 5.86 4.28 1.96
CA ASN A 68 5.03 3.90 3.10
C ASN A 68 3.54 3.83 2.73
N ALA A 69 3.03 4.85 2.05
CA ALA A 69 1.65 4.87 1.57
C ALA A 69 1.36 3.70 0.62
N ALA A 70 2.25 3.41 -0.35
CA ALA A 70 2.09 2.31 -1.29
C ALA A 70 2.04 0.94 -0.60
N ILE A 71 2.89 0.71 0.42
CA ILE A 71 2.87 -0.53 1.21
C ILE A 71 1.54 -0.68 1.95
N ASN A 72 1.07 0.39 2.61
CA ASN A 72 -0.20 0.36 3.33
C ASN A 72 -1.40 0.15 2.40
N VAL A 73 -1.43 0.80 1.23
CA VAL A 73 -2.47 0.60 0.20
C VAL A 73 -2.49 -0.85 -0.26
N LYS A 74 -1.32 -1.45 -0.52
CA LYS A 74 -1.21 -2.87 -0.88
C LYS A 74 -1.75 -3.78 0.23
N GLN A 75 -1.38 -3.53 1.48
CA GLN A 75 -1.85 -4.32 2.62
C GLN A 75 -3.37 -4.24 2.78
N GLN A 76 -3.95 -3.05 2.68
CA GLN A 76 -5.41 -2.89 2.73
C GLN A 76 -6.12 -3.60 1.57
N GLY A 77 -5.57 -3.54 0.36
CA GLY A 77 -6.08 -4.31 -0.77
C GLY A 77 -6.06 -5.82 -0.52
N ILE A 78 -4.99 -6.34 0.09
CA ILE A 78 -4.88 -7.76 0.48
C ILE A 78 -5.92 -8.12 1.56
N ILE A 79 -6.09 -7.29 2.58
CA ILE A 79 -7.09 -7.50 3.65
C ILE A 79 -8.49 -7.57 3.06
N LYS A 80 -8.84 -6.65 2.15
CA LYS A 80 -10.15 -6.62 1.49
C LYS A 80 -10.41 -7.88 0.67
N LEU A 81 -9.44 -8.33 -0.13
CA LEU A 81 -9.57 -9.57 -0.89
C LEU A 81 -9.75 -10.80 0.01
N LYS A 82 -9.02 -10.86 1.13
CA LYS A 82 -9.19 -11.94 2.12
C LYS A 82 -10.57 -11.93 2.77
N ALA A 83 -11.10 -10.75 3.09
CA ALA A 83 -12.45 -10.61 3.65
C ALA A 83 -13.54 -11.05 2.66
N GLU A 84 -13.30 -10.92 1.35
CA GLU A 84 -14.14 -11.45 0.27
C GLU A 84 -13.95 -12.97 0.03
N GLY A 85 -13.12 -13.65 0.84
CA GLY A 85 -12.87 -15.09 0.76
C GLY A 85 -11.85 -15.52 -0.30
N LEU A 86 -11.13 -14.58 -0.93
CA LEU A 86 -10.16 -14.88 -1.98
C LEU A 86 -8.79 -15.24 -1.38
N SER A 87 -8.17 -16.30 -1.91
CA SER A 87 -6.78 -16.65 -1.59
C SER A 87 -5.81 -15.71 -2.33
N VAL A 88 -5.11 -14.85 -1.58
CA VAL A 88 -4.13 -13.91 -2.13
C VAL A 88 -2.71 -14.27 -1.75
N SER A 89 -1.88 -14.53 -2.76
CA SER A 89 -0.44 -14.71 -2.58
C SER A 89 0.29 -13.37 -2.57
N ALA A 90 0.93 -13.03 -1.45
CA ALA A 90 1.76 -11.83 -1.38
C ALA A 90 2.98 -11.98 -2.32
N ASN A 91 3.30 -10.94 -3.08
CA ASN A 91 4.47 -10.88 -3.99
C ASN A 91 4.43 -11.86 -5.18
N ARG A 92 3.27 -12.10 -5.80
CA ARG A 92 3.10 -13.05 -6.94
C ARG A 92 3.54 -14.49 -6.61
N GLY A 93 3.56 -14.89 -5.34
CA GLY A 93 4.07 -16.20 -4.92
C GLY A 93 5.57 -16.27 -4.72
N LEU A 94 6.32 -15.17 -4.87
CA LEU A 94 7.70 -15.11 -4.45
C LEU A 94 7.76 -15.07 -2.92
N ARG A 95 8.12 -16.19 -2.30
CA ARG A 95 8.59 -16.22 -0.91
C ARG A 95 9.76 -15.25 -0.81
N LYS A 96 9.61 -14.15 -0.08
CA LYS A 96 10.80 -13.46 0.44
C LYS A 96 11.36 -14.41 1.48
N THR A 97 12.55 -14.95 1.24
CA THR A 97 13.34 -15.56 2.30
C THR A 97 13.52 -14.51 3.38
N SER A 98 12.92 -14.76 4.54
CA SER A 98 13.11 -13.93 5.73
C SER A 98 14.60 -13.90 6.03
N HIS A 99 15.15 -12.71 6.28
CA HIS A 99 16.41 -12.51 6.98
C HIS A 99 17.57 -13.42 6.52
N GLU A 100 18.49 -12.91 5.69
CA GLU A 100 19.89 -13.21 5.96
C GLU A 100 20.17 -12.61 7.34
N LEU A 101 20.11 -13.46 8.38
CA LEU A 101 20.96 -13.27 9.53
C LEU A 101 22.36 -13.09 8.95
N ILE A 102 22.91 -11.88 9.06
CA ILE A 102 24.34 -11.71 8.90
C ILE A 102 24.95 -12.58 9.99
N ALA A 103 25.44 -13.74 9.57
CA ALA A 103 26.31 -14.58 10.35
C ALA A 103 27.71 -13.99 10.24
N VAL A 104 28.37 -13.90 11.40
CA VAL A 104 29.73 -13.40 11.67
C VAL A 104 29.84 -11.89 11.86
#